data_AF-A0A2J6MQ37-F1
#
_entry.id   AF-A0A2J6MQ37-F1
#
_cell.length_a   1.000
_cell.length_b   1.000
_cell.length_c   1.000
_cell.angle_alpha   90.00
_cell.angle_beta   90.00
_cell.angle_gamma   90.00
#
_symmetry.space_group_name_H-M   'P 1'
#
loop_
_entity.id
_entity.type
_entity.pdbx_description
1 polymer ?
#
loop_
_entity_poly.entity_id
_entity_poly.type
_entity_poly.pdbx_seq_one_letter_code
_entity_poly.pdbx_strand_id
1 'polypeptide(L)'
;MVLPDYLTIPARVDSGGLACLLGETGMVLRRGERPVSPLAGWMRDGAIPARARALLESDAHFRDITGLIGVLAEPDAFGEYRAAWVLARASGGLASVVVRDAQGCSAAQLQDDVRFARIQAKRYCARRAAVLLQSPEIGERAPGADLFVRAFGRDGVEPDRLYDAAENDGVGLSYAWLSAGPPA
;
A
#
# COMPACT_ATOMS: atom_id res chain seq x y z
N MET A 1 33.88 -31.67 -2.69
CA MET A 1 32.66 -30.98 -3.14
C MET A 1 32.25 -30.06 -1.99
N VAL A 2 32.52 -28.76 -2.13
CA VAL A 2 32.48 -27.79 -1.02
C VAL A 2 31.24 -26.92 -1.23
N LEU A 3 30.37 -26.88 -0.21
CA LEU A 3 29.19 -26.00 -0.20
C LEU A 3 29.66 -24.54 -0.12
N PRO A 4 29.08 -23.59 -0.87
CA PRO A 4 29.45 -22.20 -0.71
C PRO A 4 28.81 -21.62 0.55
N ASP A 5 29.66 -21.05 1.41
CA ASP A 5 29.29 -20.29 2.61
C ASP A 5 28.71 -18.92 2.21
N TYR A 6 27.38 -18.77 2.26
CA TYR A 6 26.71 -17.47 2.10
C TYR A 6 26.29 -16.84 3.44
N LEU A 7 26.56 -17.48 4.58
CA LEU A 7 25.92 -17.12 5.86
C LEU A 7 26.84 -16.55 6.94
N THR A 8 28.11 -16.25 6.65
CA THR A 8 28.99 -15.61 7.64
C THR A 8 29.91 -14.57 7.02
N ILE A 9 29.55 -13.30 7.14
CA ILE A 9 30.50 -12.18 7.06
C ILE A 9 30.54 -11.53 8.45
N PRO A 10 31.73 -11.37 9.07
CA PRO A 10 31.85 -10.73 10.37
C PRO A 10 31.59 -9.22 10.23
N ALA A 11 30.76 -8.69 11.13
CA ALA A 11 30.52 -7.27 11.24
C ALA A 11 31.80 -6.54 11.68
N ARG A 12 32.47 -5.87 10.73
CA ARG A 12 33.33 -4.73 11.06
C ARG A 12 32.47 -3.48 11.05
N VAL A 13 32.17 -3.00 12.25
CA VAL A 13 31.57 -1.69 12.49
C VAL A 13 32.68 -0.67 12.35
N ASP A 14 32.65 0.11 11.27
CA ASP A 14 33.23 1.45 11.30
C ASP A 14 32.10 2.46 11.31
N SER A 15 32.05 3.19 12.43
CA SER A 15 31.04 4.17 12.79
C SER A 15 31.27 5.44 11.97
N GLY A 16 30.67 5.52 10.79
CA GLY A 16 30.77 6.71 9.95
C GLY A 16 29.82 6.68 8.76
N GLY A 17 28.59 7.17 9.00
CA GLY A 17 27.57 7.55 8.01
C GLY A 17 27.71 7.00 6.59
N LEU A 18 27.16 5.81 6.33
CA LEU A 18 27.12 5.22 5.00
C LEU A 18 25.69 4.91 4.58
N ALA A 19 25.36 5.35 3.36
CA ALA A 19 24.18 4.90 2.62
C ALA A 19 24.26 3.38 2.47
N CYS A 20 23.17 2.68 2.79
CA CYS A 20 23.13 1.23 2.73
C CYS A 20 22.88 0.79 1.28
N LEU A 21 23.84 0.09 0.67
CA LEU A 21 23.71 -0.54 -0.65
C LEU A 21 22.87 -1.82 -0.53
N LEU A 22 21.92 -2.01 -1.45
CA LEU A 22 21.15 -3.25 -1.60
C LEU A 22 21.57 -3.92 -2.90
N GLY A 23 22.42 -4.94 -2.80
CA GLY A 23 22.86 -5.74 -3.95
C GLY A 23 23.55 -4.94 -5.06
N GLU A 24 23.84 -5.61 -6.16
CA GLU A 24 24.71 -5.10 -7.24
C GLU A 24 24.04 -4.05 -8.14
N THR A 25 22.73 -3.76 -7.97
CA THR A 25 21.97 -2.93 -8.92
C THR A 25 21.03 -1.87 -8.31
N GLY A 26 21.04 -1.61 -7.00
CA GLY A 26 20.08 -0.68 -6.38
C GLY A 26 20.69 0.40 -5.47
N MET A 27 20.53 1.67 -5.84
CA MET A 27 20.73 2.80 -4.92
C MET A 27 19.49 2.98 -4.04
N VAL A 28 19.67 3.02 -2.71
CA VAL A 28 18.63 3.45 -1.76
C VAL A 28 18.86 4.91 -1.42
N LEU A 29 17.85 5.76 -1.61
CA LEU A 29 17.88 7.15 -1.18
C LEU A 29 18.08 7.22 0.34
N ARG A 30 19.01 8.08 0.79
CA ARG A 30 19.23 8.33 2.22
C ARG A 30 17.93 8.80 2.87
N ARG A 31 17.77 8.56 4.18
CA ARG A 31 16.54 8.90 4.93
C ARG A 31 16.13 10.38 4.80
N GLY A 32 17.10 11.28 4.59
CA GLY A 32 16.86 12.72 4.36
C GLY A 32 16.74 13.13 2.88
N GLU A 33 16.93 12.20 1.94
CA GLU A 33 16.86 12.42 0.48
C GLU A 33 15.64 11.72 -0.14
N ARG A 34 14.83 11.02 0.67
CA ARG A 34 13.57 10.45 0.21
C ARG A 34 12.58 11.60 -0.05
N PRO A 35 11.92 11.64 -1.22
CA PRO A 35 10.82 12.56 -1.45
C PRO A 35 9.83 12.46 -0.29
N VAL A 36 9.30 13.59 0.15
CA VAL A 36 8.20 13.65 1.11
C VAL A 36 6.95 13.16 0.38
N SER A 37 6.88 11.86 0.12
CA SER A 37 5.72 11.24 -0.49
C SER A 37 4.64 11.10 0.58
N PRO A 38 3.38 11.41 0.26
CA PRO A 38 2.24 11.17 1.16
C PRO A 38 2.11 9.68 1.54
N LEU A 39 2.74 8.79 0.78
CA LEU A 39 2.78 7.35 1.04
C LEU A 39 3.98 6.89 1.88
N ALA A 40 4.79 7.81 2.42
CA ALA A 40 6.00 7.47 3.18
C ALA A 40 5.77 6.58 4.40
N GLY A 41 4.58 6.59 4.99
CA GLY A 41 4.20 5.66 6.05
C GLY A 41 4.17 4.20 5.57
N TRP A 42 3.72 3.96 4.34
CA TRP A 42 3.66 2.65 3.70
C TRP A 42 5.03 2.17 3.19
N MET A 43 5.99 3.09 3.06
CA MET A 43 7.34 2.81 2.56
C MET A 43 8.32 2.30 3.63
N ARG A 44 7.92 2.24 4.91
CA ARG A 44 8.79 1.79 6.00
C ARG A 44 8.51 0.33 6.34
N ASP A 45 9.42 -0.56 5.98
CA ASP A 45 9.49 -1.96 6.46
C ASP A 45 8.20 -2.77 6.29
N GLY A 46 7.41 -2.51 5.24
CA GLY A 46 6.11 -3.17 5.03
C GLY A 46 5.07 -2.82 6.11
N ALA A 47 5.28 -1.77 6.89
CA ALA A 47 4.36 -1.35 7.93
C ALA A 47 3.07 -0.77 7.31
N ILE A 48 1.95 -1.33 7.72
CA ILE A 48 0.63 -0.74 7.46
C ILE A 48 0.44 0.40 8.46
N PRO A 49 0.23 1.66 8.01
CA PRO A 49 0.01 2.79 8.90
C PRO A 49 -1.15 2.55 9.86
N ALA A 50 -1.04 3.07 11.09
CA ALA A 50 -1.99 2.77 12.17
C ALA A 50 -3.46 3.03 11.79
N ARG A 51 -3.75 4.14 11.09
CA ARG A 51 -5.10 4.46 10.62
C ARG A 51 -5.61 3.45 9.59
N ALA A 52 -4.78 3.11 8.60
CA ALA A 52 -5.12 2.13 7.59
C ALA A 52 -5.31 0.73 8.20
N ARG A 53 -4.51 0.38 9.21
CA ARG A 53 -4.67 -0.85 9.98
C ARG A 53 -6.03 -0.87 10.69
N ALA A 54 -6.36 0.17 11.45
CA ALA A 54 -7.63 0.26 12.16
C ALA A 54 -8.84 0.15 11.23
N LEU A 55 -8.76 0.81 10.07
CA LEU A 55 -9.77 0.72 9.01
C LEU A 55 -9.91 -0.71 8.47
N LEU A 56 -8.80 -1.34 8.08
CA LEU A 56 -8.82 -2.69 7.53
C LEU A 56 -9.32 -3.71 8.57
N GLU A 57 -8.84 -3.62 9.82
CA GLU A 57 -9.22 -4.52 10.92
C GLU A 57 -10.70 -4.43 11.32
N SER A 58 -11.44 -3.43 10.84
CA SER A 58 -12.90 -3.36 10.97
C SER A 58 -13.63 -4.51 10.26
N ASP A 59 -12.98 -5.13 9.26
CA ASP A 59 -13.48 -6.31 8.55
C ASP A 59 -12.75 -7.58 8.99
N ALA A 60 -13.52 -8.66 9.15
CA ALA A 60 -13.04 -9.92 9.69
C ALA A 60 -11.89 -10.54 8.87
N HIS A 61 -11.86 -10.30 7.55
CA HIS A 61 -10.83 -10.86 6.67
C HIS A 61 -9.47 -10.18 6.83
N PHE A 62 -9.43 -8.95 7.34
CA PHE A 62 -8.22 -8.18 7.55
C PHE A 62 -7.86 -8.01 9.03
N ARG A 63 -8.43 -8.79 9.95
CA ARG A 63 -7.96 -8.78 11.34
C ARG A 63 -6.48 -9.15 11.43
N ASP A 64 -5.79 -8.53 12.39
CA ASP A 64 -4.37 -8.76 12.69
C ASP A 64 -3.45 -8.50 11.49
N ILE A 65 -3.84 -7.56 10.62
CA ILE A 65 -3.16 -7.34 9.34
C ILE A 65 -1.74 -6.79 9.55
N THR A 66 -0.79 -7.47 8.92
CA THR A 66 0.63 -7.12 8.93
C THR A 66 1.17 -7.18 7.51
N GLY A 67 1.84 -6.13 7.04
CA GLY A 67 2.47 -6.16 5.72
C GLY A 67 3.71 -7.05 5.72
N LEU A 68 3.90 -7.77 4.62
CA LEU A 68 5.02 -8.68 4.39
C LEU A 68 6.00 -8.08 3.37
N ILE A 69 5.45 -7.56 2.27
CA ILE A 69 6.21 -7.00 1.15
C ILE A 69 5.54 -5.69 0.75
N GLY A 70 6.32 -4.60 0.67
CA GLY A 70 5.87 -3.32 0.15
C GLY A 70 6.66 -2.95 -1.11
N VAL A 71 5.96 -2.58 -2.17
CA VAL A 71 6.54 -2.16 -3.45
C VAL A 71 5.89 -0.84 -3.87
N LEU A 72 6.70 0.10 -4.33
CA LEU A 72 6.21 1.34 -4.92
C LEU A 72 5.81 1.11 -6.37
N ALA A 73 4.73 1.74 -6.80
CA ALA A 73 4.43 1.85 -8.22
C ALA A 73 5.52 2.69 -8.92
N GLU A 74 5.52 2.72 -10.25
CA GLU A 74 6.40 3.63 -10.99
C GLU A 74 6.11 5.08 -10.58
N PRO A 75 7.15 5.92 -10.44
CA PRO A 75 6.95 7.34 -10.17
C PRO A 75 6.24 8.00 -11.33
N ASP A 76 5.43 9.03 -11.04
CA ASP A 76 4.78 9.83 -12.06
C ASP A 76 5.79 10.68 -12.86
N ALA A 77 5.27 11.48 -13.81
CA ALA A 77 6.08 12.37 -14.63
C ALA A 77 6.90 13.40 -13.81
N PHE A 78 6.57 13.62 -12.54
CA PHE A 78 7.24 14.52 -11.62
C PHE A 78 8.20 13.80 -10.67
N GLY A 79 8.36 12.47 -10.82
CA GLY A 79 9.22 11.66 -9.96
C GLY A 79 8.56 11.25 -8.65
N GLU A 80 7.24 11.46 -8.50
CA GLU A 80 6.53 11.19 -7.25
C GLU A 80 5.83 9.84 -7.27
N TYR A 81 5.96 9.11 -6.16
CA TYR A 81 5.28 7.84 -5.95
C TYR A 81 3.84 8.11 -5.50
N ARG A 82 2.90 7.96 -6.44
CA ARG A 82 1.46 8.17 -6.22
C ARG A 82 0.70 6.90 -5.85
N ALA A 83 1.34 5.73 -5.91
CA ALA A 83 0.75 4.48 -5.46
C ALA A 83 1.80 3.53 -4.86
N ALA A 84 1.35 2.69 -3.94
CA ALA A 84 2.13 1.60 -3.38
C ALA A 84 1.27 0.35 -3.28
N TRP A 85 1.92 -0.81 -3.38
CA TRP A 85 1.31 -2.10 -3.22
C TRP A 85 1.96 -2.84 -2.05
N VAL A 86 1.13 -3.48 -1.23
CA VAL A 86 1.55 -4.26 -0.09
C VAL A 86 0.91 -5.64 -0.17
N LEU A 87 1.73 -6.69 -0.15
CA LEU A 87 1.27 -8.02 0.20
C LEU A 87 1.23 -8.11 1.72
N ALA A 88 0.07 -8.42 2.28
CA ALA A 88 -0.16 -8.50 3.72
C ALA A 88 -0.65 -9.88 4.14
N ARG A 89 -0.37 -10.23 5.39
CA ARG A 89 -0.96 -11.37 6.10
C ARG A 89 -2.01 -10.84 7.04
N ALA A 90 -3.18 -11.47 7.06
CA ALA A 90 -4.24 -11.26 8.03
C ALA A 90 -4.79 -12.61 8.51
N SER A 91 -5.67 -12.58 9.50
CA SER A 91 -6.38 -13.76 10.00
C SER A 91 -7.26 -14.44 8.94
N GLY A 92 -7.74 -13.68 7.95
CA GLY A 92 -8.46 -14.21 6.78
C GLY A 92 -7.55 -14.82 5.69
N GLY A 93 -6.23 -14.82 5.90
CA GLY A 93 -5.23 -15.28 4.93
C GLY A 93 -4.41 -14.13 4.33
N LEU A 94 -3.85 -14.36 3.15
CA LEU A 94 -3.11 -13.31 2.44
C LEU A 94 -4.07 -12.29 1.82
N ALA A 95 -3.62 -11.04 1.79
CA ALA A 95 -4.32 -9.89 1.23
C ALA A 95 -3.40 -9.06 0.32
N SER A 96 -3.92 -8.62 -0.82
CA SER A 96 -3.25 -7.69 -1.75
C SER A 96 -3.80 -6.28 -1.54
N VAL A 97 -3.00 -5.39 -0.97
CA VAL A 97 -3.44 -4.02 -0.64
C VAL A 97 -2.76 -3.04 -1.57
N VAL A 98 -3.54 -2.26 -2.32
CA VAL A 98 -3.03 -1.10 -3.05
C VAL A 98 -3.45 0.15 -2.31
N VAL A 99 -2.52 1.08 -2.13
CA VAL A 99 -2.81 2.43 -1.66
C VAL A 99 -2.42 3.42 -2.75
N ARG A 100 -3.30 4.37 -3.02
CA ARG A 100 -3.08 5.46 -3.96
C ARG A 100 -3.29 6.79 -3.25
N ASP A 101 -2.43 7.74 -3.55
CA ASP A 101 -2.65 9.14 -3.20
C ASP A 101 -3.82 9.72 -4.01
N ALA A 102 -4.77 10.35 -3.33
CA ALA A 102 -5.94 10.93 -3.95
C ALA A 102 -5.62 12.14 -4.84
N GLN A 103 -4.51 12.83 -4.59
CA GLN A 103 -4.14 14.02 -5.35
C GLN A 103 -3.93 13.68 -6.83
N GLY A 104 -4.73 14.28 -7.71
CA GLY A 104 -4.66 14.07 -9.15
C GLY A 104 -5.09 12.68 -9.63
N CYS A 105 -5.69 11.86 -8.76
CA CYS A 105 -6.19 10.54 -9.13
C CYS A 105 -7.43 10.65 -10.03
N SER A 106 -7.43 9.90 -11.13
CA SER A 106 -8.59 9.70 -12.00
C SER A 106 -9.34 8.41 -11.66
N ALA A 107 -10.61 8.32 -12.07
CA ALA A 107 -11.39 7.10 -11.90
C ALA A 107 -10.80 5.91 -12.68
N ALA A 108 -10.17 6.16 -13.83
CA ALA A 108 -9.50 5.14 -14.63
C ALA A 108 -8.29 4.55 -13.89
N GLN A 109 -7.45 5.39 -13.29
CA GLN A 109 -6.32 4.93 -12.46
C GLN A 109 -6.79 4.09 -11.27
N LEU A 110 -7.90 4.47 -10.64
CA LEU A 110 -8.46 3.70 -9.53
C LEU A 110 -8.99 2.33 -9.99
N GLN A 111 -9.58 2.25 -11.18
CA GLN A 111 -9.97 0.97 -11.79
C GLN A 111 -8.76 0.11 -12.17
N ASP A 112 -7.68 0.73 -12.64
CA ASP A 112 -6.43 0.03 -12.92
C ASP A 112 -5.79 -0.52 -11.64
N ASP A 113 -5.82 0.23 -10.54
CA ASP A 113 -5.38 -0.27 -9.23
C ASP A 113 -6.19 -1.46 -8.75
N VAL A 114 -7.51 -1.44 -8.94
CA VAL A 114 -8.38 -2.57 -8.63
C VAL A 114 -7.99 -3.80 -9.44
N ARG A 115 -7.77 -3.64 -10.74
CA ARG A 115 -7.33 -4.72 -11.61
C ARG A 115 -5.97 -5.26 -11.16
N PHE A 116 -5.03 -4.36 -10.87
CA PHE A 116 -3.70 -4.70 -10.39
C PHE A 116 -3.75 -5.46 -9.05
N ALA A 117 -4.51 -4.95 -8.07
CA ALA A 117 -4.67 -5.56 -6.76
C ALA A 117 -5.19 -7.00 -6.88
N ARG A 118 -6.18 -7.22 -7.75
CA ARG A 118 -6.74 -8.56 -8.04
C ARG A 118 -5.74 -9.49 -8.74
N ILE A 119 -5.00 -8.99 -9.73
CA ILE A 119 -3.96 -9.79 -10.41
C ILE A 119 -2.90 -10.24 -9.40
N GLN A 120 -2.42 -9.34 -8.54
CA GLN A 120 -1.46 -9.70 -7.51
C GLN A 120 -2.07 -10.65 -6.48
N ALA A 121 -3.34 -10.45 -6.11
CA ALA A 121 -4.01 -11.36 -5.19
C ALA A 121 -4.04 -12.79 -5.74
N LYS A 122 -4.41 -12.97 -7.01
CA LYS A 122 -4.37 -14.28 -7.68
C LYS A 122 -2.95 -14.85 -7.75
N ARG A 123 -1.97 -14.02 -8.13
CA ARG A 123 -0.55 -14.42 -8.24
C ARG A 123 0.01 -14.97 -6.93
N TYR A 124 -0.36 -14.37 -5.81
CA TYR A 124 0.11 -14.76 -4.47
C TYR A 124 -0.92 -15.58 -3.68
N CYS A 125 -1.97 -16.10 -4.35
CA CYS A 125 -3.04 -16.88 -3.74
C CYS A 125 -3.72 -16.20 -2.53
N ALA A 126 -3.80 -14.87 -2.54
CA ALA A 126 -4.56 -14.08 -1.59
C ALA A 126 -6.05 -14.15 -1.87
N ARG A 127 -6.86 -14.31 -0.82
CA ARG A 127 -8.33 -14.38 -0.92
C ARG A 127 -8.98 -13.00 -0.99
N ARG A 128 -8.23 -11.96 -0.61
CA ARG A 128 -8.71 -10.59 -0.54
C ARG A 128 -7.79 -9.63 -1.27
N ALA A 129 -8.41 -8.63 -1.88
CA ALA A 129 -7.77 -7.44 -2.37
C ALA A 129 -8.38 -6.21 -1.68
N ALA A 130 -7.58 -5.20 -1.40
CA ALA A 130 -8.04 -3.92 -0.88
C ALA A 130 -7.45 -2.77 -1.70
N VAL A 131 -8.25 -1.75 -2.00
CA VAL A 131 -7.78 -0.50 -2.64
C VAL A 131 -8.13 0.69 -1.74
N LEU A 132 -7.10 1.38 -1.28
CA LEU A 132 -7.22 2.51 -0.38
C LEU A 132 -6.86 3.79 -1.13
N LEU A 133 -7.79 4.74 -1.16
CA LEU A 133 -7.52 6.07 -1.69
C LEU A 133 -7.23 7.01 -0.52
N GLN A 134 -5.97 7.42 -0.36
CA GLN A 134 -5.49 8.21 0.76
C GLN A 134 -5.59 9.70 0.46
N SER A 135 -6.26 10.44 1.34
CA SER A 135 -6.32 11.91 1.27
C SER A 135 -4.94 12.52 1.51
N PRO A 136 -4.57 13.58 0.76
CA PRO A 136 -3.31 14.30 0.96
C PRO A 136 -3.34 15.21 2.20
N GLU A 137 -4.51 15.72 2.63
CA GLU A 137 -4.61 16.75 3.69
C GLU A 137 -5.69 16.46 4.75
N ILE A 138 -5.45 16.94 5.97
CA ILE A 138 -6.39 16.78 7.09
C ILE A 138 -7.61 17.67 6.86
N GLY A 139 -8.81 17.09 6.90
CA GLY A 139 -10.06 17.84 6.80
C GLY A 139 -10.48 18.20 5.37
N GLU A 140 -9.76 17.70 4.36
CA GLU A 140 -10.19 17.82 2.97
C GLU A 140 -11.51 17.05 2.78
N ARG A 141 -12.60 17.79 2.51
CA ARG A 141 -13.90 17.20 2.14
C ARG A 141 -13.72 16.47 0.82
N ALA A 142 -13.78 15.14 0.89
CA ALA A 142 -13.51 14.21 -0.19
C ALA A 142 -13.90 14.74 -1.59
N PRO A 143 -12.96 15.28 -2.40
CA PRO A 143 -13.11 15.23 -3.84
C PRO A 143 -13.21 13.76 -4.33
N GLY A 144 -12.89 12.80 -3.45
CA GLY A 144 -13.02 11.36 -3.65
C GLY A 144 -14.44 10.84 -3.80
N ALA A 145 -15.50 11.51 -3.30
CA ALA A 145 -16.86 10.98 -3.42
C ALA A 145 -17.22 10.74 -4.90
N ASP A 146 -17.00 11.74 -5.77
CA ASP A 146 -17.22 11.63 -7.21
C ASP A 146 -16.32 10.58 -7.88
N LEU A 147 -15.09 10.39 -7.37
CA LEU A 147 -14.18 9.36 -7.88
C LEU A 147 -14.72 7.96 -7.59
N PHE A 148 -15.24 7.71 -6.39
CA PHE A 148 -15.85 6.42 -6.06
C PHE A 148 -17.15 6.18 -6.81
N VAL A 149 -17.95 7.22 -7.06
CA VAL A 149 -19.13 7.13 -7.94
C VAL A 149 -18.71 6.72 -9.34
N ARG A 150 -17.70 7.37 -9.93
CA ARG A 150 -17.25 7.06 -11.29
C ARG A 150 -16.54 5.71 -11.40
N ALA A 151 -15.76 5.32 -10.39
CA ALA A 151 -14.98 4.08 -10.43
C ALA A 151 -15.80 2.84 -10.04
N PHE A 152 -16.73 2.97 -9.08
CA PHE A 152 -17.45 1.86 -8.47
C PHE A 152 -18.98 1.99 -8.51
N GLY A 153 -19.53 3.11 -8.98
CA GLY A 153 -20.97 3.36 -9.00
C GLY A 153 -21.59 3.61 -7.62
N ARG A 154 -20.80 4.05 -6.63
CA ARG A 154 -21.25 4.20 -5.24
C ARG A 154 -21.26 5.65 -4.79
N ASP A 155 -22.46 6.14 -4.49
CA ASP A 155 -22.68 7.44 -3.86
C ASP A 155 -22.45 7.37 -2.34
N GLY A 156 -22.13 8.51 -1.74
CA GLY A 156 -22.07 8.67 -0.28
C GLY A 156 -20.95 7.90 0.40
N VAL A 157 -19.77 7.80 -0.22
CA VAL A 157 -18.58 7.20 0.41
C VAL A 157 -18.14 8.06 1.58
N GLU A 158 -18.16 7.46 2.77
CA GLU A 158 -17.70 8.05 4.02
C GLU A 158 -16.19 7.80 4.18
N PRO A 159 -15.44 8.81 4.66
CA PRO A 159 -14.06 8.61 5.06
C PRO A 159 -13.91 7.51 6.11
N ASP A 160 -12.82 6.75 6.02
CA ASP A 160 -12.44 5.70 6.96
C ASP A 160 -13.53 4.64 7.16
N ARG A 161 -14.27 4.35 6.09
CA ARG A 161 -15.21 3.24 6.03
C ARG A 161 -14.80 2.27 4.93
N LEU A 162 -14.76 0.99 5.29
CA LEU A 162 -14.45 -0.07 4.34
C LEU A 162 -15.73 -0.52 3.64
N TYR A 163 -15.65 -0.63 2.32
CA TYR A 163 -16.74 -1.05 1.47
C TYR A 163 -16.33 -2.29 0.68
N ASP A 164 -17.21 -3.29 0.63
CA ASP A 164 -17.02 -4.43 -0.24
C ASP A 164 -17.62 -4.18 -1.62
N ALA A 165 -16.87 -4.61 -2.63
CA ALA A 165 -17.39 -4.83 -3.98
C ALA A 165 -17.79 -6.30 -4.14
N ALA A 166 -18.63 -6.57 -5.14
CA ALA A 166 -18.95 -7.94 -5.52
C ALA A 166 -17.66 -8.74 -5.79
N GLU A 167 -17.63 -9.94 -5.21
CA GLU A 167 -16.55 -10.90 -5.44
C GLU A 167 -16.48 -11.24 -6.92
N ASN A 168 -15.26 -11.28 -7.47
CA ASN A 168 -15.03 -11.69 -8.84
C ASN A 168 -13.86 -12.65 -8.86
N ASP A 169 -14.03 -13.79 -9.53
CA ASP A 169 -13.03 -14.84 -9.66
C ASP A 169 -12.44 -15.35 -8.32
N GLY A 170 -13.26 -15.45 -7.27
CA GLY A 170 -12.85 -15.98 -5.96
C GLY A 170 -11.92 -15.07 -5.15
N VAL A 171 -11.75 -13.80 -5.57
CA VAL A 171 -11.03 -12.77 -4.81
C VAL A 171 -12.01 -11.69 -4.41
N GLY A 172 -12.28 -11.61 -3.10
CA GLY A 172 -13.06 -10.53 -2.53
C GLY A 172 -12.33 -9.20 -2.64
N LEU A 173 -13.03 -8.12 -3.00
CA LEU A 173 -12.46 -6.80 -3.13
C LEU A 173 -13.09 -5.86 -2.12
N SER A 174 -12.24 -5.18 -1.35
CA SER A 174 -12.65 -4.04 -0.53
C SER A 174 -12.02 -2.76 -1.03
N TYR A 175 -12.66 -1.63 -0.77
CA TYR A 175 -12.12 -0.31 -1.06
C TYR A 175 -12.53 0.69 0.01
N ALA A 176 -11.72 1.72 0.19
CA ALA A 176 -12.02 2.78 1.14
C ALA A 176 -11.33 4.09 0.79
N TRP A 177 -11.92 5.19 1.23
CA TRP A 177 -11.23 6.47 1.39
C TRP A 177 -10.55 6.51 2.75
N LEU A 178 -9.24 6.72 2.78
CA LEU A 178 -8.44 6.84 3.99
C LEU A 178 -8.13 8.31 4.22
N SER A 179 -8.66 8.91 5.30
CA SER A 179 -8.40 10.32 5.55
C SER A 179 -6.98 10.56 6.10
N ALA A 180 -6.44 11.76 5.88
CA ALA A 180 -5.15 12.14 6.41
C ALA A 180 -5.24 12.43 7.93
N GLY A 181 -4.16 12.17 8.66
CA GLY A 181 -4.03 12.50 10.09
C GLY A 181 -4.08 11.30 11.04
N PRO A 182 -3.83 11.52 12.34
CA PRO A 182 -3.85 10.45 13.36
C PRO A 182 -5.25 9.83 13.48
N PRO A 183 -5.36 8.52 13.79
CA PRO A 183 -6.65 7.86 13.98
C PRO A 183 -7.48 8.63 15.02
N ALA A 184 -8.77 8.81 14.72
CA ALA A 184 -9.72 9.49 15.60
C ALA A 184 -10.05 8.65 16.84
#